data_AF-A2R1V8-F1
#
_entry.id   AF-A2R1V8-F1
#
_cell.length_a   1.000
_cell.length_b   1.000
_cell.length_c   1.000
_cell.angle_alpha   90.00
_cell.angle_beta   90.00
_cell.angle_gamma   90.00
#
_symmetry.space_group_name_H-M   'P 1'
#
loop_
_entity.id
_entity.type
_entity.pdbx_description
1 polymer ?
#
loop_
_entity_poly.entity_id
_entity_poly.type
_entity_poly.pdbx_seq_one_letter_code
_entity_poly.pdbx_strand_id
1 'polypeptide(L)'
;MDQPTHIIDPEGEVTIVLRNANPPFAPDDYEDMTEEMNSFKLSGACEGLPDEQPDEKRVAEEQPSETPTEDAHLSETSDDKCFHIRVSAKHLILASPVFRNILTGDWKESVAYLSKGSVEITAESWDIEALLILLRAIHGQQSQIPRKLSLEMLAKIAVLINYYDCKDAVSILTDLWINGLEEKIPLTYSRDLMLWVWVSQFFKLSSKFKTSTSNAMTYCDGSITSRGLPITEKIMTSMNEHRNEAINNILARLHKAQLHVHLNYDDWRGRDRTFKS
;
A
#
# COMPACT_ATOMS: atom_id res chain seq x y z
N MET A 1 -4.18 29.42 8.44
CA MET A 1 -3.13 28.40 8.27
C MET A 1 -2.85 27.86 9.64
N ASP A 2 -3.00 26.56 9.81
CA ASP A 2 -2.66 25.90 11.07
C ASP A 2 -1.14 25.83 11.23
N GLN A 3 -0.67 25.62 12.46
CA GLN A 3 0.76 25.62 12.75
C GLN A 3 1.43 24.39 12.09
N PRO A 4 2.55 24.55 11.36
CA PRO A 4 3.19 23.43 10.67
C PRO A 4 3.67 22.38 11.68
N THR A 5 3.20 21.14 11.52
CA THR A 5 3.63 19.99 12.33
C THR A 5 5.06 19.57 12.00
N HIS A 6 5.51 19.82 10.77
CA HIS A 6 6.88 19.62 10.34
C HIS A 6 7.39 20.82 9.54
N ILE A 7 8.61 21.26 9.83
CA ILE A 7 9.29 22.33 9.08
C ILE A 7 10.54 21.70 8.45
N ILE A 8 10.56 21.65 7.12
CA ILE A 8 11.73 21.28 6.33
C ILE A 8 12.44 22.56 5.88
N ASP A 9 11.70 23.54 5.39
CA ASP A 9 12.22 24.89 5.14
C ASP A 9 11.49 25.93 6.01
N PRO A 10 12.20 26.63 6.93
CA PRO A 10 11.63 27.71 7.75
C PRO A 10 11.13 28.92 6.96
N GLU A 11 11.75 29.21 5.80
CA GLU A 11 11.36 30.29 4.88
C GLU A 11 10.40 29.78 3.79
N GLY A 12 10.19 28.46 3.72
CA GLY A 12 9.41 27.79 2.67
C GLY A 12 8.02 28.39 2.42
N GLU A 13 7.68 28.48 1.13
CA GLU A 13 6.45 29.12 0.65
C GLU A 13 5.26 28.16 0.53
N VAL A 14 5.50 26.85 0.63
CA VAL A 14 4.49 25.80 0.41
C VAL A 14 4.23 25.03 1.71
N THR A 15 2.96 24.85 2.05
CA THR A 15 2.53 23.92 3.10
C THR A 15 1.86 22.72 2.44
N ILE A 16 2.46 21.54 2.57
CA ILE A 16 1.82 20.28 2.17
C ILE A 16 0.90 19.84 3.31
N VAL A 17 -0.38 19.68 3.00
CA VAL A 17 -1.45 19.24 3.90
C VAL A 17 -1.67 17.75 3.64
N LEU A 18 -1.01 16.88 4.40
CA LEU A 18 -1.13 15.42 4.27
C LEU A 18 -2.29 14.89 5.12
N ARG A 19 -3.32 14.39 4.45
CA ARG A 19 -4.49 13.71 5.05
C ARG A 19 -4.35 12.19 5.00
N ASN A 20 -5.07 11.49 5.87
CA ASN A 20 -5.16 10.03 5.90
C ASN A 20 -3.78 9.34 5.91
N ALA A 21 -2.84 9.88 6.69
CA ALA A 21 -1.44 9.44 6.66
C ALA A 21 -1.29 8.02 7.21
N ASN A 22 -0.31 7.28 6.66
CA ASN A 22 0.04 5.90 7.04
C ASN A 22 -1.09 4.86 6.87
N PRO A 23 -1.77 4.78 5.71
CA PRO A 23 -2.70 3.68 5.44
C PRO A 23 -1.96 2.34 5.36
N PRO A 24 -2.67 1.19 5.47
CA PRO A 24 -2.10 -0.13 5.26
C PRO A 24 -1.35 -0.22 3.91
N PHE A 25 -0.08 -0.63 3.96
CA PHE A 25 0.78 -0.66 2.77
C PHE A 25 1.00 -2.09 2.27
N ALA A 26 0.50 -2.36 1.05
CA ALA A 26 0.45 -3.68 0.44
C ALA A 26 -0.26 -4.76 1.30
N PRO A 27 -1.52 -4.53 1.71
CA PRO A 27 -2.28 -5.46 2.55
C PRO A 27 -2.38 -6.87 1.98
N ASP A 28 -2.74 -7.82 2.83
CA ASP A 28 -3.01 -9.19 2.40
C ASP A 28 -4.38 -9.29 1.70
N ASP A 29 -4.43 -10.07 0.61
CA ASP A 29 -5.58 -10.20 -0.31
C ASP A 29 -6.85 -10.83 0.33
N TYR A 30 -6.79 -11.11 1.63
CA TYR A 30 -7.83 -11.79 2.41
C TYR A 30 -8.45 -10.92 3.52
N GLU A 31 -7.94 -9.71 3.78
CA GLU A 31 -8.42 -8.84 4.87
C GLU A 31 -9.58 -7.91 4.44
N ASP A 32 -9.65 -7.59 3.14
CA ASP A 32 -10.57 -6.62 2.51
C ASP A 32 -12.08 -6.90 2.80
N MET A 33 -12.43 -8.18 2.90
CA MET A 33 -13.81 -8.66 3.16
C MET A 33 -14.37 -8.28 4.53
N THR A 34 -13.54 -7.75 5.45
CA THR A 34 -13.98 -7.36 6.80
C THR A 34 -14.17 -5.87 7.00
N GLU A 35 -13.50 -5.00 6.22
CA GLU A 35 -13.60 -3.55 6.39
C GLU A 35 -14.79 -2.95 5.61
N GLU A 36 -15.05 -3.41 4.38
CA GLU A 36 -16.25 -3.00 3.62
C GLU A 36 -17.54 -3.29 4.41
N MET A 37 -17.62 -4.46 5.08
CA MET A 37 -18.79 -4.87 5.88
C MET A 37 -19.08 -3.95 7.08
N ASN A 38 -18.09 -3.17 7.54
CA ASN A 38 -18.23 -2.23 8.65
C ASN A 38 -18.53 -0.80 8.19
N SER A 39 -18.02 -0.36 7.03
CA SER A 39 -18.34 0.97 6.49
C SER A 39 -19.83 1.10 6.08
N PHE A 40 -20.44 0.02 5.59
CA PHE A 40 -21.87 -0.02 5.26
C PHE A 40 -22.84 0.00 6.46
N LYS A 41 -22.36 -0.06 7.71
CA LYS A 41 -23.24 -0.08 8.90
C LYS A 41 -23.48 1.27 9.58
N LEU A 42 -22.76 2.33 9.22
CA LEU A 42 -22.90 3.65 9.87
C LEU A 42 -23.78 4.67 9.12
N SER A 43 -24.37 4.33 7.97
CA SER A 43 -25.06 5.29 7.09
C SER A 43 -26.58 5.09 6.95
N GLY A 44 -27.23 4.38 7.88
CA GLY A 44 -28.66 4.02 7.80
C GLY A 44 -29.52 4.46 8.99
N ALA A 45 -29.76 5.77 9.16
CA ALA A 45 -30.74 6.29 10.13
C ALA A 45 -31.38 7.63 9.69
N CYS A 46 -32.62 7.87 10.14
CA CYS A 46 -33.55 9.00 9.83
C CYS A 46 -34.22 8.88 8.43
N GLU A 47 -35.55 9.01 8.23
CA GLU A 47 -36.73 9.42 9.05
C GLU A 47 -37.96 8.51 8.70
N GLY A 48 -39.15 8.51 9.35
CA GLY A 48 -39.64 9.14 10.59
C GLY A 48 -41.19 9.32 10.63
N LEU A 49 -41.81 9.10 11.81
CA LEU A 49 -43.19 9.48 12.25
C LEU A 49 -44.44 8.84 11.57
N PRO A 50 -45.64 8.78 12.22
CA PRO A 50 -45.98 8.94 13.65
C PRO A 50 -46.95 7.87 14.26
N ASP A 51 -47.04 7.89 15.60
CA ASP A 51 -48.20 7.62 16.50
C ASP A 51 -48.99 6.27 16.46
N GLU A 52 -48.94 5.49 17.55
CA GLU A 52 -50.13 5.15 18.38
C GLU A 52 -49.71 4.45 19.70
N GLN A 53 -50.41 4.79 20.80
CA GLN A 53 -50.25 4.24 22.16
C GLN A 53 -51.23 3.05 22.39
N PRO A 54 -51.01 2.11 23.34
CA PRO A 54 -51.31 2.43 24.75
C PRO A 54 -50.48 1.71 25.85
N ASP A 55 -50.54 2.33 27.04
CA ASP A 55 -50.42 1.80 28.41
C ASP A 55 -49.88 0.36 28.68
N GLU A 56 -48.85 0.27 29.54
CA GLU A 56 -49.09 -0.32 30.88
C GLU A 56 -48.10 0.18 31.96
N LYS A 57 -48.55 0.11 33.22
CA LYS A 57 -47.94 0.76 34.41
C LYS A 57 -46.82 -0.09 35.05
N ARG A 58 -45.83 0.56 35.68
CA ARG A 58 -45.62 0.47 37.16
C ARG A 58 -44.46 1.34 37.71
N VAL A 59 -44.86 2.24 38.61
CA VAL A 59 -44.24 2.65 39.89
C VAL A 59 -42.80 3.19 39.91
N ALA A 60 -42.66 4.36 40.54
CA ALA A 60 -41.42 5.09 40.75
C ALA A 60 -40.71 4.73 42.07
N GLU A 61 -39.45 5.14 42.19
CA GLU A 61 -38.91 5.75 43.42
C GLU A 61 -37.67 6.60 43.07
N GLU A 62 -37.66 7.88 43.47
CA GLU A 62 -36.49 8.76 43.43
C GLU A 62 -35.83 8.78 44.82
N GLN A 63 -34.50 8.91 44.90
CA GLN A 63 -33.84 10.07 45.54
C GLN A 63 -32.28 9.97 45.48
N PRO A 64 -31.54 11.09 45.68
CA PRO A 64 -30.16 11.24 45.19
C PRO A 64 -29.07 11.16 46.27
N SER A 65 -27.81 11.01 45.84
CA SER A 65 -26.61 11.24 46.66
C SER A 65 -25.38 11.62 45.82
N GLU A 66 -24.53 12.51 46.34
CA GLU A 66 -23.53 13.28 45.58
C GLU A 66 -22.08 12.71 45.67
N THR A 67 -21.40 12.52 44.53
CA THR A 67 -19.93 12.68 44.29
C THR A 67 -18.91 11.81 45.09
N PRO A 68 -17.59 11.75 44.74
CA PRO A 68 -16.86 12.37 43.61
C PRO A 68 -15.97 11.41 42.76
N THR A 69 -15.56 11.92 41.58
CA THR A 69 -14.32 11.61 40.80
C THR A 69 -13.79 10.17 40.69
N GLU A 70 -13.80 9.66 39.45
CA GLU A 70 -12.62 9.00 38.86
C GLU A 70 -12.56 9.32 37.35
N ASP A 71 -11.35 9.52 36.81
CA ASP A 71 -11.13 10.05 35.45
C ASP A 71 -11.52 9.07 34.35
N ALA A 72 -12.75 9.21 33.84
CA ALA A 72 -13.13 8.72 32.52
C ALA A 72 -13.12 9.90 31.53
N HIS A 73 -11.93 10.32 31.10
CA HIS A 73 -11.82 11.15 29.90
C HIS A 73 -12.27 10.28 28.72
N LEU A 74 -13.56 10.42 28.38
CA LEU A 74 -14.16 9.74 27.24
C LEU A 74 -13.27 10.01 26.03
N SER A 75 -12.96 8.93 25.32
CA SER A 75 -12.15 8.97 24.11
C SER A 75 -12.79 9.94 23.13
N GLU A 76 -12.18 11.11 22.97
CA GLU A 76 -12.55 12.03 21.92
C GLU A 76 -12.44 11.28 20.59
N THR A 77 -13.51 11.37 19.81
CA THR A 77 -13.62 10.77 18.47
C THR A 77 -12.37 11.11 17.67
N SER A 78 -11.78 10.11 17.01
CA SER A 78 -10.52 10.24 16.29
C SER A 78 -10.55 11.39 15.28
N ASP A 79 -9.97 12.52 15.67
CA ASP A 79 -9.81 13.68 14.80
C ASP A 79 -8.84 13.33 13.68
N ASP A 80 -9.24 13.57 12.42
CA ASP A 80 -8.52 13.10 11.24
C ASP A 80 -7.11 13.69 11.21
N LYS A 81 -6.10 12.86 11.56
CA LYS A 81 -4.74 13.31 11.85
C LYS A 81 -4.02 13.84 10.61
N CYS A 82 -4.25 15.12 10.33
CA CYS A 82 -3.69 15.84 9.20
C CYS A 82 -2.34 16.48 9.56
N PHE A 83 -1.33 16.28 8.71
CA PHE A 83 0.02 16.82 8.91
C PHE A 83 0.27 18.03 8.01
N HIS A 84 0.89 19.06 8.57
CA HIS A 84 1.20 20.32 7.87
C HIS A 84 2.72 20.44 7.71
N ILE A 85 3.23 20.20 6.50
CA ILE A 85 4.67 20.12 6.22
C ILE A 85 5.11 21.35 5.43
N ARG A 86 5.93 22.21 6.04
CA ARG A 86 6.44 23.44 5.41
C ARG A 86 7.71 23.19 4.60
N VAL A 87 7.68 23.55 3.31
CA VAL A 87 8.69 23.27 2.28
C VAL A 87 8.84 24.42 1.29
N SER A 88 9.95 24.44 0.55
CA SER A 88 10.25 25.46 -0.46
C SER A 88 9.64 25.13 -1.82
N ALA A 89 8.95 26.10 -2.43
CA ALA A 89 8.41 25.95 -3.78
C ALA A 89 9.52 25.65 -4.79
N LYS A 90 10.67 26.34 -4.69
CA LYS A 90 11.78 26.23 -5.65
C LYS A 90 12.39 24.83 -5.68
N HIS A 91 12.59 24.22 -4.50
CA HIS A 91 13.13 22.86 -4.40
C HIS A 91 12.16 21.83 -5.00
N LEU A 92 10.86 21.93 -4.69
CA LEU A 92 9.83 21.05 -5.26
C LEU A 92 9.73 21.17 -6.79
N ILE A 93 9.65 22.40 -7.31
CA ILE A 93 9.56 22.70 -8.75
C ILE A 93 10.80 22.17 -9.50
N LEU A 94 12.00 22.31 -8.92
CA LEU A 94 13.24 21.84 -9.52
C LEU A 94 13.31 20.31 -9.59
N ALA A 95 12.91 19.63 -8.51
CA ALA A 95 13.06 18.18 -8.37
C ALA A 95 11.95 17.35 -9.04
N SER A 96 10.78 17.93 -9.34
CA SER A 96 9.60 17.20 -9.78
C SER A 96 8.80 17.97 -10.84
N PRO A 97 8.47 17.37 -12.00
CA PRO A 97 7.54 17.94 -12.95
C PRO A 97 6.10 17.96 -12.41
N VAL A 98 5.74 17.04 -11.51
CA VAL A 98 4.42 17.00 -10.86
C VAL A 98 4.23 18.18 -9.92
N PHE A 99 5.17 18.44 -9.00
CA PHE A 99 5.12 19.62 -8.15
C PHE A 99 5.22 20.93 -8.96
N ARG A 100 6.00 20.96 -10.04
CA ARG A 100 6.00 22.07 -10.99
C ARG A 100 4.60 22.34 -11.55
N ASN A 101 3.91 21.32 -12.06
CA ASN A 101 2.58 21.48 -12.64
C ASN A 101 1.54 21.94 -11.60
N ILE A 102 1.66 21.50 -10.34
CA ILE A 102 0.82 21.97 -9.22
C ILE A 102 1.08 23.45 -8.91
N LEU A 103 2.35 23.86 -8.83
CA LEU A 103 2.76 25.19 -8.36
C LEU A 103 2.85 26.26 -9.45
N THR A 104 2.90 25.88 -10.73
CA THR A 104 3.04 26.82 -11.86
C THR A 104 2.06 26.57 -13.03
N GLY A 105 1.08 25.66 -12.87
CA GLY A 105 0.02 25.45 -13.86
C GLY A 105 -1.12 26.47 -13.78
N ASP A 106 -2.24 26.21 -14.45
CA ASP A 106 -3.44 27.08 -14.42
C ASP A 106 -4.39 26.76 -13.24
N TRP A 107 -3.91 26.01 -12.25
CA TRP A 107 -4.69 25.57 -11.09
C TRP A 107 -4.80 26.64 -9.99
N LYS A 108 -5.75 26.46 -9.07
CA LYS A 108 -6.05 27.45 -7.99
C LYS A 108 -4.83 27.68 -7.09
N GLU A 109 -4.04 26.63 -6.89
CA GLU A 109 -2.83 26.54 -6.09
C GLU A 109 -1.75 27.47 -6.69
N SER A 110 -1.49 27.36 -7.99
CA SER A 110 -0.58 28.24 -8.72
C SER A 110 -1.02 29.72 -8.67
N VAL A 111 -2.32 30.00 -8.88
CA VAL A 111 -2.86 31.37 -8.77
C VAL A 111 -2.69 31.93 -7.35
N ALA A 112 -2.89 31.10 -6.31
CA ALA A 112 -2.66 31.49 -4.92
C ALA A 112 -1.17 31.76 -4.65
N TYR A 113 -0.28 30.88 -5.10
CA TYR A 113 1.18 31.04 -4.95
C TYR A 113 1.68 32.33 -5.62
N LEU A 114 1.30 32.56 -6.89
CA LEU A 114 1.71 33.74 -7.65
C LEU A 114 1.16 35.07 -7.11
N SER A 115 0.01 35.05 -6.42
CA SER A 115 -0.63 36.26 -5.87
C SER A 115 -0.29 36.56 -4.42
N LYS A 116 -0.05 35.53 -3.59
CA LYS A 116 0.19 35.67 -2.13
C LYS A 116 1.62 35.37 -1.71
N GLY A 117 2.45 34.80 -2.60
CA GLY A 117 3.79 34.32 -2.27
C GLY A 117 3.82 33.08 -1.37
N SER A 118 2.66 32.45 -1.10
CA SER A 118 2.54 31.20 -0.34
C SER A 118 1.29 30.42 -0.74
N VAL A 119 1.32 29.09 -0.57
CA VAL A 119 0.24 28.18 -0.98
C VAL A 119 0.15 26.93 -0.10
N GLU A 120 -1.07 26.44 0.12
CA GLU A 120 -1.34 25.11 0.67
C GLU A 120 -1.65 24.15 -0.48
N ILE A 121 -1.03 22.96 -0.48
CA ILE A 121 -1.32 21.89 -1.44
C ILE A 121 -1.68 20.61 -0.69
N THR A 122 -2.68 19.87 -1.13
CA THR A 122 -3.09 18.62 -0.48
C THR A 122 -2.26 17.44 -0.97
N ALA A 123 -2.00 16.52 -0.05
CA ALA A 123 -1.55 15.16 -0.32
C ALA A 123 -2.38 14.21 0.53
N GLU A 124 -2.60 12.98 0.08
CA GLU A 124 -3.50 12.04 0.76
C GLU A 124 -2.88 10.63 0.75
N SER A 125 -3.11 9.86 1.81
CA SER A 125 -2.81 8.42 1.86
C SER A 125 -1.32 8.05 1.70
N TRP A 126 -0.40 8.96 2.02
CA TRP A 126 1.04 8.67 2.09
C TRP A 126 1.48 8.27 3.49
N ASP A 127 2.51 7.42 3.56
CA ASP A 127 3.30 7.24 4.78
C ASP A 127 4.07 8.52 5.09
N ILE A 128 3.89 9.08 6.29
CA ILE A 128 4.44 10.39 6.67
C ILE A 128 5.97 10.37 6.65
N GLU A 129 6.60 9.30 7.11
CA GLU A 129 8.07 9.23 7.19
C GLU A 129 8.69 9.00 5.82
N ALA A 130 8.06 8.18 4.96
CA ALA A 130 8.45 8.07 3.56
C ALA A 130 8.39 9.44 2.84
N LEU A 131 7.34 10.22 3.09
CA LEU A 131 7.19 11.56 2.53
C LEU A 131 8.23 12.55 3.10
N LEU A 132 8.46 12.54 4.41
CA LEU A 132 9.47 13.39 5.04
C LEU A 132 10.89 13.05 4.57
N ILE A 133 11.23 11.78 4.38
CA ILE A 133 12.53 11.36 3.82
C ILE A 133 12.68 11.89 2.38
N LEU A 134 11.66 11.73 1.53
CA LEU A 134 11.68 12.23 0.16
C LEU A 134 11.81 13.76 0.10
N LEU A 135 11.03 14.48 0.91
CA LEU A 135 11.09 15.94 0.94
C LEU A 135 12.44 16.45 1.47
N ARG A 136 13.03 15.80 2.49
CA ARG A 136 14.39 16.11 2.97
C ARG A 136 15.46 15.84 1.92
N ALA A 137 15.29 14.80 1.10
CA ALA A 137 16.16 14.52 -0.04
C ALA A 137 16.11 15.66 -1.08
N ILE A 138 14.90 16.09 -1.46
CA ILE A 138 14.65 17.19 -2.38
C ILE A 138 15.22 18.53 -1.87
N HIS A 139 15.21 18.76 -0.56
CA HIS A 139 15.74 19.97 0.09
C HIS A 139 17.23 19.87 0.46
N GLY A 140 17.93 18.81 0.07
CA GLY A 140 19.37 18.68 0.34
C GLY A 140 19.72 18.61 1.83
N GLN A 141 18.89 17.95 2.65
CA GLN A 141 19.09 17.80 4.09
C GLN A 141 19.71 16.44 4.45
N GLN A 142 20.81 16.04 3.80
CA GLN A 142 21.32 14.67 3.89
C GLN A 142 21.75 14.23 5.31
N SER A 143 22.04 15.16 6.22
CA SER A 143 22.30 14.86 7.63
C SER A 143 21.06 14.35 8.39
N GLN A 144 19.86 14.66 7.90
CA GLN A 144 18.57 14.25 8.46
C GLN A 144 17.96 13.03 7.75
N ILE A 145 18.72 12.39 6.85
CA ILE A 145 18.24 11.27 6.03
C ILE A 145 18.87 9.96 6.54
N PRO A 146 18.08 8.89 6.77
CA PRO A 146 18.60 7.59 7.15
C PRO A 146 19.55 7.02 6.08
N ARG A 147 20.71 6.49 6.50
CA ARG A 147 21.68 5.84 5.59
C ARG A 147 21.28 4.42 5.18
N LYS A 148 20.38 3.79 5.94
CA LYS A 148 19.78 2.49 5.65
C LYS A 148 18.26 2.64 5.81
N LEU A 149 17.53 1.87 5.03
CA LEU A 149 16.07 1.75 5.11
C LEU A 149 15.72 0.27 5.15
N SER A 150 14.54 -0.05 5.67
CA SER A 150 13.95 -1.36 5.42
C SER A 150 13.45 -1.47 3.98
N LEU A 151 13.24 -2.70 3.51
CA LEU A 151 12.59 -2.98 2.23
C LEU A 151 11.25 -2.25 2.08
N GLU A 152 10.43 -2.25 3.14
CA GLU A 152 9.12 -1.59 3.12
C GLU A 152 9.23 -0.07 3.02
N MET A 153 10.15 0.55 3.75
CA MET A 153 10.35 2.00 3.68
C MET A 153 10.91 2.43 2.31
N LEU A 154 11.83 1.64 1.74
CA LEU A 154 12.30 1.86 0.37
C LEU A 154 11.17 1.66 -0.66
N ALA A 155 10.29 0.68 -0.46
CA ALA A 155 9.13 0.45 -1.32
C ALA A 155 8.13 1.61 -1.28
N LYS A 156 7.83 2.14 -0.09
CA LYS A 156 6.99 3.34 0.13
C LYS A 156 7.59 4.58 -0.55
N ILE A 157 8.88 4.82 -0.35
CA ILE A 157 9.61 5.91 -1.02
C ILE A 157 9.61 5.71 -2.55
N ALA A 158 9.77 4.48 -3.06
CA ALA A 158 9.68 4.22 -4.50
C ALA A 158 8.29 4.55 -5.08
N VAL A 159 7.19 4.33 -4.34
CA VAL A 159 5.85 4.77 -4.76
C VAL A 159 5.79 6.30 -4.89
N LEU A 160 6.32 7.03 -3.89
CA LEU A 160 6.36 8.50 -3.92
C LEU A 160 7.24 9.04 -5.06
N ILE A 161 8.42 8.44 -5.29
CA ILE A 161 9.31 8.82 -6.41
C ILE A 161 8.62 8.58 -7.75
N ASN A 162 7.89 7.46 -7.88
CA ASN A 162 7.11 7.13 -9.08
C ASN A 162 5.95 8.10 -9.30
N TYR A 163 5.26 8.51 -8.22
CA TYR A 163 4.12 9.43 -8.29
C TYR A 163 4.56 10.86 -8.62
N TYR A 164 5.57 11.38 -7.92
CA TYR A 164 6.06 12.75 -8.13
C TYR A 164 7.08 12.88 -9.27
N ASP A 165 7.46 11.79 -9.93
CA ASP A 165 8.43 11.73 -11.03
C ASP A 165 9.75 12.48 -10.72
N CYS A 166 10.34 12.18 -9.56
CA CYS A 166 11.51 12.87 -9.01
C CYS A 166 12.75 11.99 -8.87
N LYS A 167 12.83 10.93 -9.69
CA LYS A 167 13.86 9.88 -9.59
C LYS A 167 15.29 10.43 -9.69
N ASP A 168 15.54 11.32 -10.62
CA ASP A 168 16.89 11.86 -10.85
C ASP A 168 17.38 12.69 -9.65
N ALA A 169 16.48 13.45 -9.02
CA ALA A 169 16.76 14.30 -7.86
C ALA A 169 17.19 13.51 -6.61
N VAL A 170 16.84 12.22 -6.51
CA VAL A 170 17.17 11.35 -5.37
C VAL A 170 18.02 10.13 -5.73
N SER A 171 18.46 10.03 -6.98
CA SER A 171 19.23 8.91 -7.55
C SER A 171 20.34 8.38 -6.63
N ILE A 172 21.25 9.26 -6.20
CA ILE A 172 22.39 8.93 -5.31
C ILE A 172 21.93 8.32 -3.97
N LEU A 173 20.82 8.80 -3.41
CA LEU A 173 20.26 8.27 -2.16
C LEU A 173 19.59 6.92 -2.39
N THR A 174 18.92 6.73 -3.53
CA THR A 174 18.34 5.43 -3.87
C THR A 174 19.40 4.35 -4.06
N ASP A 175 20.53 4.66 -4.69
CA ASP A 175 21.67 3.74 -4.79
C ASP A 175 22.26 3.41 -3.40
N LEU A 176 22.37 4.41 -2.51
CA LEU A 176 22.82 4.19 -1.13
C LEU A 176 21.89 3.21 -0.39
N TRP A 177 20.58 3.42 -0.46
CA TRP A 177 19.60 2.58 0.23
C TRP A 177 19.53 1.16 -0.35
N ILE A 178 19.55 1.01 -1.67
CA ILE A 178 19.54 -0.30 -2.35
C ILE A 178 20.77 -1.13 -1.94
N ASN A 179 21.95 -0.51 -1.90
CA ASN A 179 23.19 -1.17 -1.46
C ASN A 179 23.21 -1.42 0.07
N GLY A 180 22.38 -0.70 0.84
CA GLY A 180 22.24 -0.82 2.29
C GLY A 180 21.17 -1.82 2.76
N LEU A 181 20.38 -2.41 1.86
CA LEU A 181 19.38 -3.43 2.20
C LEU A 181 20.03 -4.72 2.71
N GLU A 182 19.59 -5.19 3.88
CA GLU A 182 20.08 -6.42 4.51
C GLU A 182 19.10 -7.59 4.39
N GLU A 183 17.83 -7.29 4.09
CA GLU A 183 16.77 -8.26 3.92
C GLU A 183 17.04 -9.20 2.74
N LYS A 184 16.56 -10.43 2.88
CA LYS A 184 16.66 -11.46 1.83
C LYS A 184 15.34 -11.54 1.09
N ILE A 185 15.38 -11.98 -0.17
CA ILE A 185 14.16 -12.31 -0.92
C ILE A 185 13.51 -13.54 -0.25
N PRO A 186 12.23 -13.48 0.16
CA PRO A 186 11.53 -14.63 0.72
C PRO A 186 11.51 -15.84 -0.23
N LEU A 187 11.56 -17.04 0.35
CA LEU A 187 11.41 -18.31 -0.38
C LEU A 187 9.95 -18.79 -0.44
N THR A 188 9.01 -18.00 0.09
CA THR A 188 7.57 -18.28 0.11
C THR A 188 6.80 -17.05 -0.36
N TYR A 189 5.60 -17.25 -0.91
CA TYR A 189 4.73 -16.14 -1.26
C TYR A 189 4.31 -15.37 0.00
N SER A 190 4.39 -14.04 -0.07
CA SER A 190 4.27 -13.14 1.09
C SER A 190 4.23 -11.68 0.63
N ARG A 191 3.76 -10.77 1.49
CA ARG A 191 3.84 -9.30 1.28
C ARG A 191 5.24 -8.86 0.87
N ASP A 192 6.25 -9.25 1.66
CA ASP A 192 7.66 -8.89 1.43
C ASP A 192 8.19 -9.39 0.07
N LEU A 193 7.70 -10.53 -0.43
CA LEU A 193 8.08 -11.00 -1.75
C LEU A 193 7.55 -10.07 -2.86
N MET A 194 6.32 -9.56 -2.70
CA MET A 194 5.74 -8.59 -3.63
C MET A 194 6.39 -7.21 -3.50
N LEU A 195 6.81 -6.80 -2.29
CA LEU A 195 7.67 -5.62 -2.10
C LEU A 195 8.99 -5.77 -2.86
N TRP A 196 9.63 -6.95 -2.84
CA TRP A 196 10.81 -7.23 -3.65
C TRP A 196 10.53 -7.16 -5.16
N VAL A 197 9.39 -7.67 -5.65
CA VAL A 197 8.98 -7.52 -7.06
C VAL A 197 8.85 -6.04 -7.43
N TRP A 198 8.15 -5.24 -6.63
CA TRP A 198 7.98 -3.80 -6.86
C TRP A 198 9.32 -3.04 -6.87
N VAL A 199 10.11 -3.14 -5.80
CA VAL A 199 11.41 -2.45 -5.66
C VAL A 199 12.35 -2.81 -6.81
N SER A 200 12.44 -4.10 -7.15
CA SER A 200 13.32 -4.54 -8.24
C SER A 200 12.79 -4.20 -9.64
N GLN A 201 11.47 -4.12 -9.86
CA GLN A 201 10.87 -3.58 -11.07
C GLN A 201 11.19 -2.09 -11.25
N PHE A 202 11.05 -1.30 -10.19
CA PHE A 202 11.20 0.16 -10.22
C PHE A 202 12.67 0.58 -10.41
N PHE A 203 13.57 0.02 -9.59
CA PHE A 203 15.01 0.29 -9.63
C PHE A 203 15.78 -0.55 -10.65
N LYS A 204 15.10 -1.37 -11.47
CA LYS A 204 15.71 -2.21 -12.53
C LYS A 204 16.76 -3.21 -12.03
N LEU A 205 16.53 -3.80 -10.86
CA LEU A 205 17.43 -4.76 -10.22
C LEU A 205 17.25 -6.17 -10.81
N SER A 206 17.63 -6.37 -12.07
CA SER A 206 17.30 -7.54 -12.90
C SER A 206 17.48 -8.91 -12.23
N SER A 207 18.55 -9.09 -11.44
CA SER A 207 18.78 -10.34 -10.69
C SER A 207 17.73 -10.56 -9.59
N LYS A 208 17.48 -9.52 -8.77
CA LYS A 208 16.48 -9.54 -7.70
C LYS A 208 15.07 -9.70 -8.26
N PHE A 209 14.77 -9.02 -9.37
CA PHE A 209 13.49 -9.12 -10.08
C PHE A 209 13.24 -10.54 -10.61
N LYS A 210 14.25 -11.16 -11.24
CA LYS A 210 14.14 -12.56 -11.70
C LYS A 210 13.91 -13.52 -10.53
N THR A 211 14.62 -13.36 -9.42
CA THR A 211 14.45 -14.24 -8.25
C THR A 211 13.09 -14.04 -7.58
N SER A 212 12.66 -12.79 -7.33
CA SER A 212 11.39 -12.53 -6.63
C SER A 212 10.18 -12.96 -7.46
N THR A 213 10.16 -12.65 -8.76
CA THR A 213 9.09 -13.10 -9.66
C THR A 213 9.06 -14.61 -9.82
N SER A 214 10.22 -15.28 -9.94
CA SER A 214 10.29 -16.75 -9.97
C SER A 214 9.74 -17.39 -8.70
N ASN A 215 10.09 -16.85 -7.53
CA ASN A 215 9.56 -17.35 -6.25
C ASN A 215 8.04 -17.12 -6.17
N ALA A 216 7.53 -15.96 -6.60
CA ALA A 216 6.09 -15.68 -6.56
C ALA A 216 5.29 -16.61 -7.48
N MET A 217 5.79 -16.86 -8.70
CA MET A 217 5.18 -17.84 -9.63
C MET A 217 5.19 -19.26 -9.06
N THR A 218 6.25 -19.64 -8.33
CA THR A 218 6.43 -20.99 -7.78
C THR A 218 5.58 -21.25 -6.53
N TYR A 219 5.55 -20.29 -5.61
CA TYR A 219 5.07 -20.49 -4.23
C TYR A 219 3.77 -19.77 -3.86
N CYS A 220 3.15 -19.02 -4.78
CA CYS A 220 1.78 -18.57 -4.56
C CYS A 220 0.84 -19.78 -4.55
N ASP A 221 -0.26 -19.74 -3.80
CA ASP A 221 -1.29 -20.78 -3.79
C ASP A 221 -2.51 -20.41 -4.66
N GLY A 222 -2.66 -19.13 -5.02
CA GLY A 222 -3.76 -18.60 -5.82
C GLY A 222 -3.31 -17.85 -7.07
N SER A 223 -4.04 -16.76 -7.38
CA SER A 223 -3.65 -15.73 -8.34
C SER A 223 -2.67 -14.76 -7.67
N ILE A 224 -1.64 -14.33 -8.40
CA ILE A 224 -0.70 -13.32 -7.93
C ILE A 224 -1.31 -11.94 -8.17
N THR A 225 -1.51 -11.18 -7.10
CA THR A 225 -2.02 -9.80 -7.13
C THR A 225 -0.87 -8.79 -6.98
N SER A 226 -1.11 -7.52 -7.33
CA SER A 226 -0.15 -6.44 -7.14
C SER A 226 -0.17 -5.86 -5.72
N ARG A 227 -1.21 -6.15 -4.92
CA ARG A 227 -1.43 -5.62 -3.56
C ARG A 227 -1.38 -4.08 -3.50
N GLY A 228 -1.97 -3.43 -4.50
CA GLY A 228 -1.94 -1.96 -4.62
C GLY A 228 -0.56 -1.36 -4.93
N LEU A 229 0.50 -2.17 -5.09
CA LEU A 229 1.81 -1.68 -5.52
C LEU A 229 1.77 -1.30 -7.02
N PRO A 230 2.57 -0.31 -7.49
CA PRO A 230 2.63 0.08 -8.91
C PRO A 230 3.37 -0.93 -9.82
N ILE A 231 3.17 -2.23 -9.60
CA ILE A 231 3.64 -3.30 -10.47
C ILE A 231 2.80 -3.27 -11.75
N THR A 232 3.44 -3.24 -12.91
CA THR A 232 2.71 -3.05 -14.17
C THR A 232 1.82 -4.25 -14.49
N GLU A 233 0.60 -4.00 -15.00
CA GLU A 233 -0.34 -5.05 -15.43
C GLU A 233 0.29 -6.07 -16.38
N LYS A 234 1.20 -5.63 -17.26
CA LYS A 234 1.96 -6.51 -18.14
C LYS A 234 2.81 -7.54 -17.38
N ILE A 235 3.43 -7.13 -16.26
CA ILE A 235 4.22 -8.03 -15.41
C ILE A 235 3.29 -8.95 -14.61
N MET A 236 2.21 -8.42 -14.03
CA MET A 236 1.22 -9.22 -13.29
C MET A 236 0.56 -10.29 -14.16
N THR A 237 0.12 -9.91 -15.36
CA THR A 237 -0.45 -10.82 -16.36
C THR A 237 0.57 -11.90 -16.73
N SER A 238 1.79 -11.50 -17.12
CA SER A 238 2.82 -12.45 -17.54
C SER A 238 3.24 -13.41 -16.43
N MET A 239 3.27 -12.99 -15.17
CA MET A 239 3.56 -13.87 -14.03
C MET A 239 2.47 -14.93 -13.84
N ASN A 240 1.20 -14.53 -13.92
CA ASN A 240 0.08 -15.47 -13.81
C ASN A 240 -0.03 -16.41 -15.03
N GLU A 241 0.24 -15.92 -16.25
CA GLU A 241 0.30 -16.73 -17.47
C GLU A 241 1.35 -17.84 -17.39
N HIS A 242 2.61 -17.50 -17.11
CA HIS A 242 3.70 -18.49 -16.99
C HIS A 242 3.45 -19.49 -15.85
N ARG A 243 2.88 -19.04 -14.74
CA ARG A 243 2.47 -19.91 -13.62
C ARG A 243 1.40 -20.92 -14.06
N ASN A 244 0.34 -20.46 -14.72
CA ASN A 244 -0.72 -21.31 -15.23
C ASN A 244 -0.21 -22.29 -16.31
N GLU A 245 0.68 -21.84 -17.20
CA GLU A 245 1.34 -22.71 -18.18
C GLU A 245 2.17 -23.81 -17.50
N ALA A 246 2.96 -23.47 -16.48
CA ALA A 246 3.75 -24.44 -15.72
C ALA A 246 2.88 -25.49 -15.01
N ILE A 247 1.78 -25.05 -14.38
CA ILE A 247 0.80 -25.94 -13.74
C ILE A 247 0.16 -26.88 -14.77
N ASN A 248 -0.32 -26.34 -15.90
CA ASN A 248 -0.92 -27.13 -16.98
C ASN A 248 0.05 -28.15 -17.57
N ASN A 249 1.33 -27.78 -17.74
CA ASN A 249 2.38 -28.69 -18.19
C ASN A 249 2.66 -29.83 -17.19
N ILE A 250 2.57 -29.58 -15.89
CA ILE A 250 2.68 -30.62 -14.86
C ILE A 250 1.46 -31.56 -14.90
N LEU A 251 0.24 -31.01 -14.94
CA LEU A 251 -1.01 -31.78 -15.02
C LEU A 251 -1.05 -32.67 -16.27
N ALA A 252 -0.67 -32.14 -17.43
CA ALA A 252 -0.60 -32.91 -18.68
C ALA A 252 0.39 -34.10 -18.59
N ARG A 253 1.54 -33.91 -17.93
CA ARG A 253 2.51 -34.98 -17.68
C ARG A 253 1.98 -36.04 -16.71
N LEU A 254 1.26 -35.63 -15.67
CA LEU A 254 0.61 -36.54 -14.72
C LEU A 254 -0.49 -37.37 -15.39
N HIS A 255 -1.39 -36.74 -16.17
CA HIS A 255 -2.41 -37.44 -16.95
C HIS A 255 -1.80 -38.47 -17.92
N LYS A 256 -0.73 -38.09 -18.63
CA LYS A 256 -0.01 -39.01 -19.53
C LYS A 256 0.60 -40.21 -18.80
N ALA A 257 1.17 -39.99 -17.61
CA ALA A 257 1.71 -41.06 -16.78
C ALA A 257 0.61 -41.99 -16.25
N GLN A 258 -0.52 -41.45 -15.79
CA GLN A 258 -1.66 -42.21 -15.29
C GLN A 258 -2.27 -43.11 -16.38
N LEU A 259 -2.47 -42.58 -17.60
CA LEU A 259 -2.93 -43.36 -18.75
C LEU A 259 -1.97 -44.51 -19.09
N HIS A 260 -0.66 -44.25 -19.06
CA HIS A 260 0.34 -45.29 -19.30
C HIS A 260 0.34 -46.40 -18.24
N VAL A 261 0.14 -46.06 -16.97
CA VAL A 261 0.00 -47.07 -15.89
C VAL A 261 -1.27 -47.90 -16.08
N HIS A 262 -2.40 -47.26 -16.43
CA HIS A 262 -3.68 -47.96 -16.62
C HIS A 262 -3.64 -48.94 -17.79
N LEU A 263 -3.14 -48.51 -18.96
CA LEU A 263 -3.01 -49.36 -20.15
C LEU A 263 -2.10 -50.58 -19.90
N ASN A 264 -0.98 -50.41 -19.19
CA ASN A 264 -0.08 -51.52 -18.86
C ASN A 264 -0.70 -52.49 -17.83
N TYR A 265 -1.54 -51.99 -16.91
CA TYR A 265 -2.26 -52.83 -15.95
C TYR A 265 -3.31 -53.72 -16.63
N ASP A 266 -4.05 -53.16 -17.59
CA ASP A 266 -5.07 -53.91 -18.33
C ASP A 266 -4.47 -54.93 -19.30
N ASP A 267 -3.35 -54.60 -19.98
CA ASP A 267 -2.60 -55.55 -20.80
C ASP A 267 -2.00 -56.70 -19.97
N TRP A 268 -1.50 -56.42 -18.76
CA TRP A 268 -1.07 -57.48 -17.84
C TRP A 268 -2.24 -58.39 -17.40
N ARG A 269 -3.40 -57.81 -17.04
CA ARG A 269 -4.64 -58.57 -16.75
C ARG A 269 -5.23 -59.32 -17.95
N GLY A 270 -4.93 -58.87 -19.17
CA GLY A 270 -5.30 -59.57 -20.40
C GLY A 270 -4.47 -60.83 -20.56
N ARG A 271 -3.14 -60.69 -20.47
CA ARG A 271 -2.18 -61.79 -20.62
C ARG A 271 -2.31 -62.89 -19.55
N ASP A 272 -2.57 -62.53 -18.29
CA ASP A 272 -2.79 -63.52 -17.22
C ASP A 272 -4.12 -64.29 -17.37
N ARG A 273 -5.09 -63.75 -18.11
CA ARG A 273 -6.33 -64.48 -18.47
C ARG A 273 -6.15 -65.43 -19.64
N THR A 274 -5.33 -65.09 -20.62
CA THR A 274 -5.02 -65.99 -21.76
C THR A 274 -4.11 -67.18 -21.39
N PHE A 275 -3.47 -67.17 -20.22
CA PHE A 275 -2.60 -68.25 -19.75
C PHE A 275 -3.32 -69.31 -18.88
N LYS A 276 -4.63 -69.14 -18.65
CA LYS A 276 -5.45 -70.00 -17.75
C LYS A 276 -6.60 -70.73 -18.46
N SER A 277 -6.57 -70.78 -19.79
CA SER A 277 -7.50 -71.50 -20.67
C SER A 277 -6.77 -72.55 -21.51
#